data_AF-A0A9P7AA96-F1
#
_entry.id   AF-A0A9P7AA96-F1
#
_cell.length_a   1.000
_cell.length_b   1.000
_cell.length_c   1.000
_cell.angle_alpha   90.00
_cell.angle_beta   90.00
_cell.angle_gamma   90.00
#
_symmetry.space_group_name_H-M   'P 1'
#
loop_
_entity.id
_entity.type
_entity.pdbx_description
1 polymer ?
#
loop_
_entity_poly.entity_id
_entity_poly.type
_entity_poly.pdbx_seq_one_letter_code
_entity_poly.pdbx_strand_id
1 'polypeptide(L)'
;MAEDLIPLEMSLHEGQANDALHNLRIYLCNKAILFRTSVRQAKSQALKTRAWSQVTSVQQAVSLHASIYTKTRKQMMKLEPGQDQLQKYKPLLREQLKISTAVGDPNARGQRNESLAWFWSVEVDLGGPDQSWNEEFYRVHWLRAKALRDRWREEMLLVKLEMDWTCKFFLWKTTQWGEHMQESLEKRLPGHGCYAGRQSQMYSLLAQDAQAAFQDLQNVLIEAGDE
;
A
#
# COMPACT_ATOMS: atom_id res chain seq x y z
N MET A 1 -25.09 42.00 17.01
CA MET A 1 -23.88 42.73 16.54
C MET A 1 -22.61 41.91 16.77
N ALA A 2 -22.21 41.54 18.00
CA ALA A 2 -21.03 40.67 18.20
C ALA A 2 -21.32 39.17 18.00
N GLU A 3 -22.52 38.69 18.38
CA GLU A 3 -22.94 37.29 18.18
C GLU A 3 -23.04 36.88 16.71
N ASP A 4 -23.35 37.81 15.81
CA ASP A 4 -23.46 37.55 14.36
C ASP A 4 -22.09 37.49 13.65
N LEU A 5 -21.02 38.01 14.29
CA LEU A 5 -19.68 38.09 13.70
C LEU A 5 -18.87 36.80 13.86
N ILE A 6 -19.03 36.10 14.98
CA ILE A 6 -18.34 34.85 15.30
C ILE A 6 -18.59 33.77 14.23
N PRO A 7 -19.84 33.46 13.80
CA PRO A 7 -20.08 32.45 12.78
C PRO A 7 -19.52 32.86 11.41
N LEU A 8 -19.51 34.16 11.10
CA LEU A 8 -18.92 34.68 9.86
C LEU A 8 -17.39 34.51 9.85
N GLU A 9 -16.73 34.85 10.96
CA GLU A 9 -15.29 34.67 11.13
C GLU A 9 -14.90 33.19 11.09
N MET A 10 -15.71 32.30 11.69
CA MET A 10 -15.52 30.86 11.60
C MET A 10 -15.57 30.37 10.15
N SER A 11 -16.59 30.76 9.38
CA SER A 11 -16.75 30.41 7.96
C SER A 11 -15.55 30.87 7.12
N LEU A 12 -15.03 32.08 7.39
CA LEU A 12 -13.82 32.57 6.73
C LEU A 12 -12.59 31.69 7.03
N HIS A 13 -12.43 31.28 8.29
CA HIS A 13 -11.35 30.39 8.68
C HIS A 13 -11.50 28.97 8.11
N GLU A 14 -12.73 28.46 7.96
CA GLU A 14 -12.98 27.20 7.27
C GLU A 14 -12.53 27.25 5.81
N GLY A 15 -12.85 28.34 5.10
CA GLY A 15 -12.36 28.58 3.74
C GLY A 15 -10.84 28.59 3.67
N GLN A 16 -10.18 29.38 4.53
CA GLN A 16 -8.72 29.44 4.61
C GLN A 16 -8.08 28.08 4.93
N ALA A 17 -8.69 27.31 5.83
CA ALA A 17 -8.22 25.98 6.20
C ALA A 17 -8.34 25.01 5.01
N ASN A 18 -9.46 25.04 4.29
CA ASN A 18 -9.68 24.21 3.10
C ASN A 18 -8.69 24.54 1.99
N ASP A 19 -8.46 25.82 1.70
CA ASP A 19 -7.47 26.27 0.70
C ASP A 19 -6.05 25.85 1.08
N ALA A 20 -5.68 25.99 2.36
CA ALA A 20 -4.37 25.56 2.84
C ALA A 20 -4.18 24.05 2.72
N LEU A 21 -5.19 23.24 3.08
CA LEU A 21 -5.14 21.78 2.94
C LEU A 21 -5.12 21.34 1.48
N HIS A 22 -5.89 22.00 0.61
CA HIS A 22 -5.91 21.72 -0.83
C HIS A 22 -4.53 21.95 -1.45
N ASN A 23 -3.95 23.14 -1.24
CA ASN A 23 -2.61 23.45 -1.71
C ASN A 23 -1.56 22.50 -1.13
N LEU A 24 -1.69 22.11 0.14
CA LEU A 24 -0.80 21.13 0.78
C LEU A 24 -0.82 19.79 0.03
N ARG A 25 -1.99 19.27 -0.35
CA ARG A 25 -2.13 18.05 -1.16
C ARG A 25 -1.45 18.24 -2.51
N ILE A 26 -1.70 19.36 -3.20
CA ILE A 26 -1.11 19.65 -4.51
C ILE A 26 0.41 19.60 -4.46
N TYR A 27 1.02 20.30 -3.50
CA TYR A 27 2.47 20.36 -3.39
C TYR A 27 3.08 19.02 -2.96
N LEU A 28 2.42 18.25 -2.08
CA LEU A 28 2.88 16.91 -1.73
C LEU A 28 2.85 15.96 -2.94
N CYS A 29 1.80 16.02 -3.76
CA CYS A 29 1.69 15.25 -5.01
C CYS A 29 2.77 15.66 -6.02
N ASN A 30 2.94 16.96 -6.28
CA ASN A 30 3.98 17.49 -7.16
C ASN A 30 5.37 17.02 -6.71
N LYS A 31 5.65 17.12 -5.40
CA LYS A 31 6.92 16.66 -4.82
C LYS A 31 7.12 15.15 -5.08
N ALA A 32 6.09 14.32 -4.93
CA ALA A 32 6.16 12.88 -5.23
C ALA A 32 6.48 12.62 -6.72
N ILE A 33 5.85 13.36 -7.63
CA ILE A 33 6.12 13.28 -9.08
C ILE A 33 7.57 13.66 -9.38
N LEU A 34 8.07 14.78 -8.84
CA LEU A 34 9.46 15.22 -9.02
C LEU A 34 10.47 14.18 -8.54
N PHE A 35 10.19 13.46 -7.44
CA PHE A 35 11.06 12.37 -6.99
C PHE A 35 11.17 11.26 -8.04
N ARG A 36 10.05 10.92 -8.71
CA ARG A 36 10.02 9.85 -9.72
C ARG A 36 10.61 10.28 -11.06
N THR A 37 10.27 11.47 -11.55
CA THR A 37 10.59 11.92 -12.91
C THR A 37 11.93 12.63 -12.99
N SER A 38 12.28 13.45 -11.98
CA SER A 38 13.48 14.28 -12.01
C SER A 38 14.59 13.69 -11.15
N VAL A 39 14.33 13.39 -9.87
CA VAL A 39 15.39 12.97 -8.93
C VAL A 39 15.92 11.58 -9.28
N ARG A 40 15.05 10.58 -9.43
CA ARG A 40 15.47 9.19 -9.76
C ARG A 40 16.10 9.07 -11.15
N GLN A 41 15.69 9.89 -12.11
CA GLN A 41 16.20 9.84 -13.50
C GLN A 41 17.46 10.69 -13.72
N ALA A 42 17.86 11.53 -12.76
CA ALA A 42 19.01 12.41 -12.92
C ALA A 42 20.33 11.62 -12.93
N LYS A 43 20.97 11.55 -14.11
CA LYS A 43 22.22 10.82 -14.32
C LYS A 43 23.49 11.64 -14.06
N SER A 44 23.42 12.97 -14.15
CA SER A 44 24.57 13.86 -13.95
C SER A 44 24.45 14.71 -12.69
N GLN A 45 25.57 15.22 -12.18
CA GLN A 45 25.59 16.07 -11.00
C GLN A 45 24.74 17.34 -11.18
N ALA A 46 24.85 18.01 -12.34
CA ALA A 46 24.07 19.20 -12.64
C ALA A 46 22.55 18.92 -12.65
N LEU A 47 22.14 17.79 -13.23
CA LEU A 47 20.72 17.37 -13.24
C LEU A 47 20.22 17.04 -11.84
N LYS A 48 21.05 16.37 -11.02
CA LYS A 48 20.73 16.08 -9.61
C LYS A 48 20.53 17.37 -8.83
N THR A 49 21.45 18.33 -8.93
CA THR A 49 21.33 19.63 -8.26
C THR A 49 20.05 20.37 -8.68
N ARG A 50 19.72 20.38 -9.97
CA ARG A 50 18.48 21.00 -10.48
C ARG A 50 17.23 20.31 -9.92
N ALA A 51 17.20 18.98 -9.93
CA ALA A 51 16.08 18.22 -9.39
C ALA A 51 15.89 18.48 -7.88
N TRP A 52 16.98 18.52 -7.11
CA TRP A 52 16.92 18.84 -5.68
C TRP A 52 16.50 20.29 -5.40
N SER A 53 16.89 21.24 -6.24
CA SER A 53 16.41 22.63 -6.16
C SER A 53 14.89 22.71 -6.34
N GLN A 54 14.33 21.98 -7.32
CA GLN A 54 12.88 21.88 -7.50
C GLN A 54 12.18 21.25 -6.29
N VAL A 55 12.71 20.15 -5.76
CA VAL A 55 12.18 19.51 -4.53
C VAL A 55 12.22 20.47 -3.34
N THR A 56 13.26 21.29 -3.23
CA THR A 56 13.41 22.26 -2.14
C THR A 56 12.37 23.37 -2.26
N SER A 57 12.15 23.91 -3.46
CA SER A 57 11.09 24.89 -3.73
C SER A 57 9.71 24.36 -3.35
N VAL A 58 9.38 23.12 -3.78
CA VAL A 58 8.11 22.50 -3.41
C VAL A 58 8.01 22.24 -1.90
N GLN A 59 9.11 21.84 -1.25
CA GLN A 59 9.13 21.67 0.21
C GLN A 59 8.88 22.99 0.96
N GLN A 60 9.35 24.13 0.43
CA GLN A 60 9.05 25.44 1.00
C GLN A 60 7.56 25.76 0.90
N ALA A 61 6.93 25.48 -0.25
CA ALA A 61 5.49 25.64 -0.43
C ALA A 61 4.68 24.73 0.52
N VAL A 62 5.06 23.46 0.67
CA VAL A 62 4.46 22.55 1.68
C VAL A 62 4.55 23.15 3.09
N SER A 63 5.72 23.68 3.46
CA SER A 63 5.96 24.25 4.78
C SER A 63 5.14 25.52 5.02
N LEU A 64 4.98 26.35 3.99
CA LEU A 64 4.15 27.56 4.02
C LEU A 64 2.68 27.20 4.27
N HIS A 65 2.10 26.31 3.46
CA HIS A 65 0.68 25.94 3.61
C HIS A 65 0.39 25.17 4.90
N ALA A 66 1.32 24.34 5.37
CA ALA A 66 1.21 23.71 6.69
C ALA A 66 1.21 24.76 7.82
N SER A 67 2.02 25.81 7.70
CA SER A 67 2.05 26.92 8.67
C SER A 67 0.77 27.73 8.65
N ILE A 68 0.24 28.06 7.46
CA ILE A 68 -1.04 28.76 7.30
C ILE A 68 -2.15 27.96 7.98
N TYR A 69 -2.32 26.68 7.63
CA TYR A 69 -3.32 25.81 8.24
C TYR A 69 -3.20 25.76 9.76
N THR A 70 -1.97 25.59 10.28
CA THR A 70 -1.74 25.51 11.73
C THR A 70 -2.13 26.81 12.45
N LYS A 71 -1.89 27.97 11.83
CA LYS A 71 -2.29 29.27 12.37
C LYS A 71 -3.81 29.45 12.31
N THR A 72 -4.44 29.15 11.17
CA THR A 72 -5.90 29.21 11.00
C THR A 72 -6.60 28.31 12.01
N ARG A 73 -6.15 27.06 12.18
CA ARG A 73 -6.70 26.15 13.19
C ARG A 73 -6.55 26.70 14.61
N LYS A 74 -5.43 27.33 14.95
CA LYS A 74 -5.25 27.98 16.26
C LYS A 74 -6.25 29.13 16.47
N GLN A 75 -6.61 29.87 15.42
CA GLN A 75 -7.63 30.92 15.51
C GLN A 75 -9.02 30.30 15.66
N MET A 76 -9.36 29.28 14.87
CA MET A 76 -10.61 28.53 15.01
C MET A 76 -10.80 27.98 16.42
N MET A 77 -9.75 27.44 17.05
CA MET A 77 -9.81 26.95 18.44
C MET A 77 -10.15 28.05 19.47
N LYS A 78 -9.84 29.32 19.19
CA LYS A 78 -10.20 30.45 20.07
C LYS A 78 -11.67 30.84 19.96
N LEU A 79 -12.29 30.54 18.82
CA LEU A 79 -13.70 30.81 18.54
C LEU A 79 -14.62 29.65 19.00
N GLU A 80 -14.08 28.69 19.75
CA GLU A 80 -14.81 27.52 20.29
C GLU A 80 -15.58 26.75 19.20
N PRO A 81 -14.86 26.04 18.31
CA PRO A 81 -15.47 25.41 17.15
C PRO A 81 -16.36 24.24 17.58
N GLY A 82 -17.47 24.05 16.87
CA GLY A 82 -18.38 22.92 17.10
C GLY A 82 -17.72 21.55 16.91
N GLN A 83 -18.39 20.49 17.38
CA GLN A 83 -17.87 19.13 17.35
C GLN A 83 -17.55 18.64 15.92
N ASP A 84 -18.37 19.03 14.94
CA ASP A 84 -18.16 18.69 13.52
C ASP A 84 -16.85 19.28 12.98
N GLN A 85 -16.55 20.52 13.37
CA GLN A 85 -15.34 21.23 12.96
C GLN A 85 -14.08 20.62 13.60
N LEU A 86 -14.18 20.14 14.84
CA LEU A 86 -13.10 19.42 15.52
C LEU A 86 -12.82 18.05 14.87
N GLN A 87 -13.86 17.37 14.39
CA GLN A 87 -13.70 16.13 13.64
C GLN A 87 -13.07 16.36 12.26
N LYS A 88 -13.47 17.45 11.57
CA LYS A 88 -12.97 17.81 10.23
C LYS A 88 -11.55 18.36 10.24
N TYR A 89 -11.23 19.26 11.16
CA TYR A 89 -9.95 19.99 11.20
C TYR A 89 -9.05 19.49 12.34
N LYS A 90 -8.27 18.44 12.04
CA LYS A 90 -7.34 17.80 12.97
C LYS A 90 -5.96 18.48 12.99
N PRO A 91 -5.16 18.34 14.06
CA PRO A 91 -3.79 18.85 14.06
C PRO A 91 -2.94 18.19 12.97
N LEU A 92 -2.13 18.99 12.28
CA LEU A 92 -1.13 18.47 11.34
C LEU A 92 0.12 18.01 12.08
N LEU A 93 0.51 16.75 11.88
CA LEU A 93 1.77 16.22 12.37
C LEU A 93 2.85 16.36 11.31
N ARG A 94 4.08 16.70 11.71
CA ARG A 94 5.22 16.83 10.79
C ARG A 94 5.52 15.52 10.04
N GLU A 95 5.21 14.39 10.66
CA GLU A 95 5.38 13.05 10.07
C GLU A 95 4.43 12.82 8.89
N GLN A 96 3.20 13.34 8.97
CA GLN A 96 2.19 13.26 7.92
C GLN A 96 2.54 14.10 6.67
N LEU A 97 3.47 15.04 6.80
CA LEU A 97 3.99 15.86 5.70
C LEU A 97 5.19 15.22 4.99
N LYS A 98 5.69 14.09 5.50
CA LYS A 98 6.68 13.28 4.77
C LYS A 98 5.96 12.63 3.60
N ILE A 99 6.56 12.68 2.41
CA ILE A 99 6.06 11.87 1.30
C ILE A 99 6.26 10.42 1.71
N SER A 100 5.17 9.70 1.95
CA SER A 100 5.26 8.25 1.97
C SER A 100 5.72 7.82 0.58
N THR A 101 6.78 7.01 0.57
CA THR A 101 7.26 6.32 -0.62
C THR A 101 6.14 5.53 -1.30
N ALA A 102 5.00 5.27 -0.67
CA ALA A 102 3.80 4.66 -1.26
C ALA A 102 3.19 5.46 -2.42
N VAL A 103 3.29 6.79 -2.39
CA VAL A 103 2.79 7.62 -3.50
C VAL A 103 3.75 7.59 -4.69
N GLY A 104 5.06 7.49 -4.42
CA GLY A 104 6.12 7.43 -5.44
C GLY A 104 6.44 6.02 -5.95
N ASP A 105 6.17 5.00 -5.15
CA ASP A 105 6.47 3.58 -5.35
C ASP A 105 5.44 2.71 -4.60
N PRO A 106 4.28 2.45 -5.23
CA PRO A 106 3.18 1.69 -4.62
C PRO A 106 3.53 0.22 -4.31
N ASN A 107 4.67 -0.28 -4.80
CA ASN A 107 5.10 -1.66 -4.64
C ASN A 107 6.24 -1.80 -3.61
N ALA A 108 6.61 -0.73 -2.89
CA ALA A 108 7.69 -0.85 -1.90
C ALA A 108 7.24 -1.74 -0.73
N ARG A 109 8.04 -2.76 -0.41
CA ARG A 109 7.81 -3.66 0.74
C ARG A 109 7.71 -2.84 2.04
N GLY A 110 6.77 -3.20 2.91
CA GLY A 110 6.61 -2.60 4.26
C GLY A 110 5.50 -1.54 4.40
N GLN A 111 4.76 -1.24 3.32
CA GLN A 111 3.69 -0.22 3.35
C GLN A 111 2.34 -0.72 3.91
N ARG A 112 2.27 -1.98 4.38
CA ARG A 112 1.02 -2.66 4.81
C ARG A 112 0.22 -1.89 5.87
N ASN A 113 0.88 -1.08 6.69
CA ASN A 113 0.28 -0.34 7.82
C ASN A 113 0.41 1.19 7.72
N GLU A 114 0.88 1.74 6.59
CA GLU A 114 0.96 3.20 6.45
C GLU A 114 -0.42 3.79 6.13
N SER A 115 -1.18 4.16 7.17
CA SER A 115 -2.42 4.90 6.99
C SER A 115 -2.13 6.28 6.39
N LEU A 116 -2.79 6.63 5.29
CA LEU A 116 -2.76 7.99 4.75
C LEU A 116 -3.13 9.01 5.83
N ALA A 117 -2.47 10.17 5.81
CA ALA A 117 -2.80 11.25 6.72
C ALA A 117 -4.27 11.67 6.58
N TRP A 118 -4.91 12.05 7.69
CA TRP A 118 -6.34 12.40 7.74
C TRP A 118 -6.75 13.46 6.72
N PHE A 119 -5.84 14.37 6.36
CA PHE A 119 -6.15 15.44 5.41
C PHE A 119 -6.29 14.94 3.98
N TRP A 120 -5.98 13.68 3.66
CA TRP A 120 -6.27 13.07 2.35
C TRP A 120 -7.71 12.58 2.22
N SER A 121 -8.39 12.29 3.34
CA SER A 121 -9.77 11.77 3.35
C SER A 121 -10.82 12.85 3.59
N VAL A 122 -10.43 14.11 3.83
CA VAL A 122 -11.38 15.20 3.98
C VAL A 122 -11.92 15.55 2.59
N GLU A 123 -13.20 15.26 2.34
CA GLU A 123 -13.94 15.76 1.20
C GLU A 123 -13.91 17.29 1.24
N VAL A 124 -13.34 17.86 0.20
CA VAL A 124 -13.23 19.29 0.02
C VAL A 124 -13.98 19.57 -1.28
N ASP A 125 -15.26 19.93 -1.16
CA ASP A 125 -16.08 20.44 -2.25
C ASP A 125 -15.56 21.82 -2.65
N LEU A 126 -14.48 21.84 -3.42
CA LEU A 126 -14.01 23.05 -4.09
C LEU A 126 -14.62 23.03 -5.49
N GLY A 127 -15.80 23.63 -5.64
CA GLY A 127 -16.51 23.84 -6.92
C GLY A 127 -15.75 24.76 -7.89
N GLY A 128 -14.48 24.47 -8.18
CA GLY A 128 -13.61 25.23 -9.07
C GLY A 128 -13.08 24.39 -10.23
N PRO A 129 -12.67 25.02 -11.35
CA PRO A 129 -12.25 24.35 -12.58
C PRO A 129 -10.95 23.52 -12.49
N ASP A 130 -10.24 23.55 -11.35
CA ASP A 130 -8.99 22.79 -11.11
C ASP A 130 -9.24 21.37 -10.53
N GLN A 131 -10.48 20.88 -10.62
CA GLN A 131 -10.90 19.53 -10.19
C GLN A 131 -10.27 18.40 -11.00
N SER A 132 -9.89 18.64 -12.27
CA SER A 132 -9.42 17.60 -13.20
C SER A 132 -8.25 16.79 -12.64
N TRP A 133 -7.23 17.46 -12.07
CA TRP A 133 -6.07 16.75 -11.55
C TRP A 133 -6.31 16.07 -10.20
N ASN A 134 -7.23 16.61 -9.38
CA ASN A 134 -7.62 15.99 -8.12
C ASN A 134 -8.40 14.70 -8.36
N GLU A 135 -9.35 14.72 -9.29
CA GLU A 135 -10.08 13.52 -9.73
C GLU A 135 -9.14 12.47 -10.32
N GLU A 136 -8.19 12.87 -11.18
CA GLU A 136 -7.20 11.95 -11.72
C GLU A 136 -6.30 11.36 -10.62
N PHE A 137 -5.86 12.16 -9.65
CA PHE A 137 -5.06 11.67 -8.53
C PHE A 137 -5.83 10.65 -7.68
N TYR A 138 -7.05 10.98 -7.26
CA TYR A 138 -7.90 10.07 -6.50
C TYR A 138 -8.27 8.82 -7.31
N ARG A 139 -8.58 8.96 -8.60
CA ARG A 139 -8.87 7.84 -9.50
C ARG A 139 -7.67 6.92 -9.66
N VAL A 140 -6.47 7.45 -9.88
CA VAL A 140 -5.25 6.65 -10.00
C VAL A 140 -4.92 5.96 -8.69
N HIS A 141 -5.07 6.66 -7.55
CA HIS A 141 -4.83 6.07 -6.24
C HIS A 141 -5.84 4.95 -5.93
N TRP A 142 -7.13 5.19 -6.21
CA TRP A 142 -8.18 4.19 -6.09
C TRP A 142 -7.95 2.98 -7.00
N LEU A 143 -7.60 3.20 -8.28
CA LEU A 143 -7.28 2.13 -9.22
C LEU A 143 -6.09 1.28 -8.74
N ARG A 144 -5.08 1.90 -8.13
CA ARG A 144 -3.93 1.17 -7.55
C ARG A 144 -4.32 0.38 -6.31
N ALA A 145 -5.10 0.98 -5.39
CA ALA A 145 -5.58 0.29 -4.20
C ALA A 145 -6.48 -0.90 -4.58
N LYS A 146 -7.36 -0.70 -5.58
CA LYS A 146 -8.18 -1.76 -6.16
C LYS A 146 -7.32 -2.87 -6.77
N ALA A 147 -6.34 -2.52 -7.61
CA ALA A 147 -5.45 -3.51 -8.22
C ALA A 147 -4.61 -4.28 -7.18
N LEU A 148 -4.19 -3.63 -6.09
CA LEU A 148 -3.50 -4.27 -4.98
C LEU A 148 -4.42 -5.27 -4.28
N ARG A 149 -5.64 -4.85 -3.92
CA ARG A 149 -6.65 -5.73 -3.32
C ARG A 149 -6.97 -6.92 -4.23
N ASP A 150 -7.17 -6.67 -5.53
CA ASP A 150 -7.50 -7.71 -6.50
C ASP A 150 -6.34 -8.71 -6.63
N ARG A 151 -5.08 -8.24 -6.68
CA ARG A 151 -3.89 -9.10 -6.65
C ARG A 151 -3.80 -9.92 -5.36
N TRP A 152 -4.04 -9.31 -4.19
CA TRP A 152 -4.00 -10.04 -2.92
C TRP A 152 -5.07 -11.13 -2.89
N ARG A 153 -6.25 -10.86 -3.44
CA ARG A 153 -7.32 -11.85 -3.59
C ARG A 153 -6.89 -13.01 -4.51
N GLU A 154 -6.21 -12.70 -5.62
CA GLU A 154 -5.63 -13.69 -6.52
C GLU A 154 -4.53 -14.50 -5.83
N GLU A 155 -3.58 -13.86 -5.15
CA GLU A 155 -2.49 -14.52 -4.40
C GLU A 155 -3.04 -15.47 -3.33
N MET A 156 -4.07 -15.06 -2.59
CA MET A 156 -4.73 -15.93 -1.61
C MET A 156 -5.34 -17.19 -2.26
N LEU A 157 -5.87 -17.07 -3.46
CA LEU A 157 -6.41 -18.21 -4.21
C LEU A 157 -5.29 -19.08 -4.78
N LEU A 158 -4.25 -18.47 -5.34
CA LEU A 158 -3.08 -19.17 -5.89
C LEU A 158 -2.35 -19.96 -4.82
N VAL A 159 -2.10 -19.39 -3.64
CA VAL A 159 -1.42 -20.07 -2.54
C VAL A 159 -2.17 -21.34 -2.13
N LYS A 160 -3.51 -21.30 -2.06
CA LYS A 160 -4.33 -22.49 -1.79
C LYS A 160 -4.17 -23.56 -2.87
N LEU A 161 -4.20 -23.16 -4.14
CA LEU A 161 -3.99 -24.09 -5.26
C LEU A 161 -2.56 -24.64 -5.30
N GLU A 162 -1.55 -23.83 -5.00
CA GLU A 162 -0.15 -24.23 -4.96
C GLU A 162 0.12 -25.25 -3.86
N MET A 163 -0.51 -25.11 -2.69
CA MET A 163 -0.46 -26.10 -1.61
C MET A 163 -0.99 -27.46 -2.10
N ASP A 164 -2.17 -27.49 -2.71
CA ASP A 164 -2.77 -28.70 -3.28
C ASP A 164 -1.91 -29.31 -4.39
N TRP A 165 -1.41 -28.48 -5.31
CA TRP A 165 -0.55 -28.91 -6.41
C TRP A 165 0.78 -29.46 -5.90
N THR A 166 1.35 -28.91 -4.84
CA THR A 166 2.58 -29.40 -4.22
C THR A 166 2.40 -30.83 -3.70
N CYS A 167 1.31 -31.10 -2.97
CA CYS A 167 0.98 -32.46 -2.52
C CYS A 167 0.80 -33.43 -3.70
N LYS A 168 0.02 -33.03 -4.71
CA LYS A 168 -0.20 -33.84 -5.92
C LYS A 168 1.10 -34.13 -6.68
N PHE A 169 1.99 -33.15 -6.76
CA PHE A 169 3.29 -33.29 -7.38
C PHE A 169 4.15 -34.34 -6.65
N PHE A 170 4.22 -34.30 -5.31
CA PHE A 170 4.97 -35.29 -4.54
C PHE A 170 4.40 -36.71 -4.66
N LEU A 171 3.07 -36.85 -4.66
CA LEU A 171 2.42 -38.13 -4.91
C LEU A 171 2.75 -38.67 -6.32
N TRP A 172 2.67 -37.82 -7.34
CA TRP A 172 3.07 -38.18 -8.69
C TRP A 172 4.55 -38.57 -8.79
N LYS A 173 5.46 -37.88 -8.09
CA LYS A 173 6.87 -38.26 -8.02
C LYS A 173 7.05 -39.62 -7.33
N THR A 174 6.26 -39.91 -6.30
CA THR A 174 6.29 -41.20 -5.60
C THR A 174 5.96 -42.35 -6.56
N THR A 175 4.91 -42.20 -7.37
CA THR A 175 4.51 -43.21 -8.36
C THR A 175 5.55 -43.36 -9.47
N GLN A 176 6.06 -42.25 -10.02
CA GLN A 176 7.12 -42.30 -11.04
C GLN A 176 8.37 -43.03 -10.57
N TRP A 177 8.85 -42.74 -9.35
CA TRP A 177 10.01 -43.45 -8.81
C TRP A 177 9.70 -44.91 -8.47
N GLY A 178 8.46 -45.24 -8.11
CA GLY A 178 8.00 -46.62 -7.96
C GLY A 178 8.03 -47.42 -9.27
N GLU A 179 7.60 -46.80 -10.38
CA GLU A 179 7.68 -47.37 -11.73
C GLU A 179 9.15 -47.62 -12.14
N HIS A 180 10.03 -46.64 -11.91
CA HIS A 180 11.46 -46.80 -12.17
C HIS A 180 12.13 -47.90 -11.32
N MET A 181 11.66 -48.10 -10.09
CA MET A 181 12.11 -49.22 -9.26
C MET A 181 11.72 -50.55 -9.88
N GLN A 182 10.47 -50.71 -10.33
CA GLN A 182 10.00 -51.93 -10.99
C GLN A 182 10.77 -52.21 -12.28
N GLU A 183 10.94 -51.20 -13.15
CA GLU A 183 11.70 -51.32 -14.39
C GLU A 183 13.17 -51.71 -14.13
N SER A 184 13.78 -51.20 -13.07
CA SER A 184 15.16 -51.55 -12.69
C SER A 184 15.29 -52.98 -12.19
N LEU A 185 14.26 -53.50 -11.51
CA LEU A 185 14.19 -54.89 -11.08
C LEU A 185 14.06 -55.84 -12.27
N GLU A 186 13.21 -55.50 -13.25
CA GLU A 186 13.06 -56.25 -14.50
C GLU A 186 14.37 -56.32 -15.30
N LYS A 187 15.11 -55.20 -15.35
CA LYS A 187 16.44 -55.12 -16.01
C LYS A 187 17.58 -55.73 -15.19
N ARG A 188 17.30 -56.31 -14.01
CA ARG A 188 18.29 -56.90 -13.08
C ARG A 188 19.38 -55.91 -12.65
N LEU A 189 19.01 -54.65 -12.40
CA LEU A 189 19.88 -53.59 -11.90
C LEU A 189 19.53 -53.25 -10.44
N PRO A 190 19.95 -54.08 -9.46
CA PRO A 190 19.49 -53.97 -8.07
C PRO A 190 19.85 -52.64 -7.40
N GLY A 191 21.03 -52.08 -7.70
CA GLY A 191 21.44 -50.77 -7.15
C GLY A 191 20.55 -49.61 -7.61
N HIS A 192 20.10 -49.64 -8.88
CA HIS A 192 19.18 -48.63 -9.42
C HIS A 192 17.79 -48.79 -8.78
N GLY A 193 17.33 -50.02 -8.61
CA GLY A 193 16.09 -50.33 -7.89
C GLY A 193 16.11 -49.82 -6.45
N CYS A 194 17.20 -50.04 -5.69
CA CYS A 194 17.33 -49.53 -4.33
C CYS A 194 17.32 -47.99 -4.27
N TYR A 195 17.98 -47.31 -5.19
CA TYR A 195 17.98 -45.85 -5.24
C TYR A 195 16.59 -45.31 -5.59
N ALA A 196 15.93 -45.88 -6.59
CA ALA A 196 14.58 -45.50 -6.99
C ALA A 196 13.56 -45.73 -5.85
N GLY A 197 13.65 -46.85 -5.13
CA GLY A 197 12.85 -47.12 -3.94
C GLY A 197 13.07 -46.08 -2.84
N ARG A 198 14.31 -45.68 -2.57
CA ARG A 198 14.63 -44.61 -1.62
C ARG A 198 14.03 -43.27 -2.04
N GLN A 199 14.10 -42.92 -3.33
CA GLN A 199 13.48 -41.70 -3.85
C GLN A 199 11.96 -41.73 -3.74
N SER A 200 11.33 -42.85 -4.08
CA SER A 200 9.88 -43.03 -3.91
C SER A 200 9.45 -42.82 -2.46
N GLN A 201 10.16 -43.44 -1.51
CA GLN A 201 9.89 -43.25 -0.07
C GLN A 201 10.08 -41.80 0.38
N MET A 202 11.15 -41.12 -0.07
CA MET A 202 11.39 -39.71 0.25
C MET A 202 10.24 -38.82 -0.22
N TYR A 203 9.79 -38.97 -1.47
CA TYR A 203 8.66 -38.18 -1.99
C TYR A 203 7.34 -38.52 -1.28
N SER A 204 7.15 -39.77 -0.86
CA SER A 204 5.97 -40.15 -0.07
C SER A 204 5.95 -39.45 1.29
N LEU A 205 7.10 -39.33 1.96
CA LEU A 205 7.21 -38.60 3.23
C LEU A 205 6.96 -37.11 3.03
N LEU A 206 7.56 -36.50 2.00
CA LEU A 206 7.31 -35.10 1.65
C LEU A 206 5.83 -34.82 1.37
N ALA A 207 5.12 -35.75 0.74
CA ALA A 207 3.68 -35.63 0.50
C ALA A 207 2.88 -35.64 1.81
N GLN A 208 3.22 -36.56 2.74
CA GLN A 208 2.55 -36.66 4.05
C GLN A 208 2.82 -35.41 4.90
N ASP A 209 4.08 -34.96 4.96
CA ASP A 209 4.48 -33.78 5.72
C ASP A 209 3.81 -32.51 5.17
N ALA A 210 3.81 -32.34 3.84
CA ALA A 210 3.15 -31.21 3.19
C ALA A 210 1.63 -31.22 3.43
N GLN A 211 0.98 -32.38 3.32
CA GLN A 211 -0.45 -32.51 3.53
C GLN A 211 -0.85 -32.18 4.97
N ALA A 212 -0.08 -32.66 5.96
CA ALA A 212 -0.30 -32.32 7.37
C ALA A 212 -0.13 -30.81 7.61
N ALA A 213 0.98 -30.22 7.14
CA ALA A 213 1.25 -28.79 7.30
C ALA A 213 0.18 -27.90 6.64
N PHE A 214 -0.35 -28.31 5.48
CA PHE A 214 -1.36 -27.53 4.76
C PHE A 214 -2.77 -27.71 5.32
N GLN A 215 -3.12 -28.86 5.91
CA GLN A 215 -4.38 -29.03 6.62
C GLN A 215 -4.49 -28.11 7.83
N ASP A 216 -3.42 -27.98 8.62
CA ASP A 216 -3.37 -27.06 9.75
C ASP A 216 -3.60 -25.61 9.32
N LEU A 217 -3.00 -25.20 8.20
CA LEU A 217 -3.18 -23.85 7.64
C LEU A 217 -4.57 -23.63 7.04
N GLN A 218 -5.17 -24.65 6.41
CA GLN A 218 -6.54 -24.55 5.89
C GLN A 218 -7.56 -24.33 7.02
N ASN A 219 -7.38 -24.99 8.17
CA ASN A 219 -8.25 -24.82 9.33
C ASN A 219 -8.17 -23.39 9.90
N VAL A 220 -6.97 -22.85 10.06
CA VAL A 220 -6.75 -21.45 10.53
C VAL A 220 -7.33 -20.42 9.57
N LEU A 221 -7.27 -20.66 8.26
CA LEU A 221 -7.82 -19.76 7.25
C LEU A 221 -9.36 -19.78 7.17
N ILE A 222 -10.01 -20.85 7.60
CA ILE A 222 -11.47 -20.94 7.70
C ILE A 222 -11.95 -20.13 8.91
N GLU A 223 -11.29 -20.28 10.06
CA GLU A 223 -11.62 -19.55 11.30
C GLU A 223 -11.45 -18.03 11.15
N ALA A 224 -10.44 -17.57 10.40
CA ALA A 224 -10.20 -16.15 10.14
C ALA A 224 -11.12 -15.52 9.08
N GLY A 225 -11.94 -16.32 8.37
CA GLY A 225 -12.85 -15.85 7.32
C GLY A 225 -14.30 -15.62 7.78
N ASP A 226 -14.64 -16.05 9.00
CA ASP A 226 -15.97 -15.93 9.61
C ASP A 226 -16.10 -14.74 10.58
N GLU A 227 -15.08 -13.87 10.69
CA GLU A 227 -15.11 -12.56 11.37
C GLU A 227 -15.14 -11.39 10.37
#